data_AF-A0A6A6HZQ7-F1
#
_entry.id   AF-A0A6A6HZQ7-F1
#
_cell.length_a   1.000
_cell.length_b   1.000
_cell.length_c   1.000
_cell.angle_alpha   90.00
_cell.angle_beta   90.00
_cell.angle_gamma   90.00
#
_symmetry.space_group_name_H-M   'P 1'
#
loop_
_entity.id
_entity.type
_entity.pdbx_description
1 polymer ?
#
loop_
_entity_poly.entity_id
_entity_poly.type
_entity_poly.pdbx_seq_one_letter_code
_entity_poly.pdbx_strand_id
1 'polypeptide(L)'
;MPVGAFGDHPSQGDLMRIVLAATPGRRGPEARGFQGVISLLLTWQRMGSGTVRCSVLHLSYMESALESKTPNSPRKHQLSSSAFLAKQRRPFGVSKEAKKATGEIKSIEVQLKDIDLSTSNAGRPEGNEGIILTPVAEQDLARGIERNGPCQEGHSRVHKLECGHIVLCEHATPCGSNCQEDTAVSDNARIYCTLCLRRVLNWDVEHHNNRWQDLLLPTFIMEEKEGADWKTYENVVRASEPAYIDPSGNIIRPVTQLAVALIRSYERQKETFLKSKLKTTCLDILPLPDEAKHLVKTRALADFNRLLCHHHTFQHMDLRNLAALALCAAAHETSPVHIADRLITGALDADPAVFEHFRAAHDHIVFIAAMEKVRDFVFDAPKKYREHPRWAHVIPVTKRIWQTIKSNNVISRTQRKGFEDAVTAACVVIAAGQFRIVVPFEDACAAFEVKSDTEEQRTGNRYAYGKVARYVKARDYRRPLGRRVSANEKVRKRVLRRDRETEGLNKALASLFDDF
;
A
#
# COMPACT_ATOMS: atom_id res chain seq x y z
N MET A 1 -0.24 8.53 -27.15
CA MET A 1 -1.24 9.28 -26.37
C MET A 1 -0.73 10.70 -26.19
N PRO A 2 -1.56 11.75 -26.29
CA PRO A 2 -1.05 13.11 -26.15
C PRO A 2 -0.70 13.36 -24.69
N VAL A 3 0.50 13.89 -24.47
CA VAL A 3 1.00 14.33 -23.16
C VAL A 3 0.12 15.49 -22.71
N GLY A 4 -0.77 15.24 -21.75
CA GLY A 4 -1.51 16.29 -21.08
C GLY A 4 -0.52 17.21 -20.36
N ALA A 5 -0.54 18.49 -20.69
CA ALA A 5 0.23 19.52 -20.01
C ALA A 5 -0.16 19.52 -18.52
N PHE A 6 0.78 19.13 -17.66
CA PHE A 6 0.63 19.25 -16.22
C PHE A 6 0.75 20.72 -15.84
N GLY A 7 -0.31 21.25 -15.23
CA GLY A 7 -0.37 22.61 -14.70
C GLY A 7 0.60 22.84 -13.54
N ASP A 8 1.14 24.06 -13.55
CA ASP A 8 1.91 24.81 -12.56
C ASP A 8 3.11 24.12 -11.88
N HIS A 9 4.29 24.49 -12.37
CA HIS A 9 5.59 24.25 -11.75
C HIS A 9 5.68 24.90 -10.35
N PRO A 10 6.23 24.21 -9.33
CA PRO A 10 6.74 24.89 -8.16
C PRO A 10 7.86 25.84 -8.58
N SER A 11 7.73 27.13 -8.24
CA SER A 11 8.74 28.12 -8.58
C SER A 11 10.00 27.96 -7.70
N GLN A 12 11.12 28.48 -8.17
CA GLN A 12 12.40 28.43 -7.45
C GLN A 12 12.24 29.12 -6.08
N GLY A 13 12.20 28.35 -4.98
CA GLY A 13 12.04 28.88 -3.62
C GLY A 13 11.04 28.17 -2.72
N ASP A 14 10.38 27.10 -3.17
CA ASP A 14 9.36 26.43 -2.36
C ASP A 14 9.92 25.77 -1.08
N LEU A 15 9.22 26.04 0.02
CA LEU A 15 9.54 25.56 1.36
C LEU A 15 8.91 24.19 1.59
N MET A 16 9.74 23.16 1.80
CA MET A 16 9.25 21.82 2.14
C MET A 16 9.34 21.59 3.64
N ARG A 17 8.21 21.35 4.29
CA ARG A 17 8.17 20.95 5.70
C ARG A 17 8.16 19.42 5.81
N ILE A 18 9.24 18.85 6.34
CA ILE A 18 9.35 17.42 6.67
C ILE A 18 9.09 17.25 8.17
N VAL A 19 8.21 16.31 8.52
CA VAL A 19 7.91 15.97 9.91
C VAL A 19 8.37 14.53 10.17
N LEU A 20 9.41 14.38 10.99
CA LEU A 20 9.96 13.10 11.40
C LEU A 20 9.45 12.76 12.80
N ALA A 21 8.85 11.59 12.96
CA ALA A 21 8.51 11.06 14.28
C ALA A 21 9.74 10.33 14.84
N ALA A 22 10.28 10.82 15.96
CA ALA A 22 11.32 10.09 16.68
C ALA A 22 10.64 9.06 17.58
N THR A 23 10.97 7.78 17.37
CA THR A 23 10.58 6.71 18.29
C THR A 23 11.73 6.45 19.26
N PRO A 24 11.49 6.36 20.57
CA PRO A 24 12.55 6.08 21.51
C PRO A 24 13.08 4.66 21.28
N GLY A 25 14.41 4.53 21.16
CA GLY A 25 15.07 3.23 21.16
C GLY A 25 14.79 2.48 22.46
N ARG A 26 14.71 1.15 22.39
CA ARG A 26 14.41 0.27 23.53
C ARG A 26 15.38 0.55 24.69
N ARG A 27 14.90 1.21 25.74
CA ARG A 27 15.45 1.10 27.10
C ARG A 27 14.37 0.48 27.98
N GLY A 28 14.83 -0.26 28.99
CA GLY A 28 14.05 -1.22 29.77
C GLY A 28 12.76 -0.70 30.44
N PRO A 29 12.08 -1.57 31.20
CA PRO A 29 10.66 -1.42 31.58
C PRO A 29 10.29 -0.20 32.44
N GLU A 30 11.22 0.69 32.76
CA GLU A 30 11.00 1.91 33.55
C GLU A 30 11.16 3.22 32.75
N ALA A 31 11.50 3.17 31.46
CA ALA A 31 11.63 4.37 30.64
C ALA A 31 10.24 4.90 30.23
N ARG A 32 9.83 6.04 30.79
CA ARG A 32 8.69 6.82 30.26
C ARG A 32 8.97 7.13 28.78
N GLY A 33 8.16 6.59 27.88
CA GLY A 33 8.32 6.79 26.45
C GLY A 33 8.03 8.23 26.06
N PHE A 34 9.05 8.98 25.65
CA PHE A 34 8.88 10.29 25.03
C PHE A 34 8.66 10.11 23.54
N GLN A 35 7.58 10.71 23.00
CA GLN A 35 7.40 10.89 21.57
C GLN A 35 7.73 12.35 21.23
N GLY A 36 8.80 12.54 20.48
CA GLY A 36 9.20 13.82 19.96
C GLY A 36 8.85 13.93 18.47
N VAL A 37 8.37 15.11 18.07
CA VAL A 37 8.16 15.43 16.65
C VAL A 37 9.25 16.41 16.23
N ILE A 38 10.09 15.99 15.28
CA ILE A 38 11.08 16.86 14.65
C ILE A 38 10.45 17.43 13.38
N SER A 39 10.34 18.74 13.30
CA SER A 39 9.95 19.44 12.07
C SER A 39 11.18 20.09 11.45
N LEU A 40 11.46 19.72 10.20
CA LEU A 40 12.48 20.29 9.35
C LEU A 40 11.80 21.16 8.28
N LEU A 41 12.27 22.39 8.10
CA LEU A 41 11.92 23.24 6.97
C LEU A 41 13.13 23.25 6.02
N LEU A 42 12.96 22.75 4.81
CA LEU A 42 14.01 22.68 3.80
C LEU A 42 13.75 23.67 2.67
N THR A 43 14.82 24.28 2.15
CA THR A 43 14.83 24.95 0.85
C THR A 43 15.75 24.23 -0.12
N TRP A 44 15.41 24.37 -1.39
CA TRP A 44 16.17 23.81 -2.49
C TRP A 44 16.61 24.94 -3.42
N GLN A 45 17.90 24.98 -3.73
CA GLN A 45 18.46 25.91 -4.69
C GLN A 45 19.17 25.13 -5.78
N ARG A 46 18.71 25.29 -7.03
CA ARG A 46 19.38 24.76 -8.21
C ARG A 46 20.65 25.59 -8.45
N MET A 47 21.80 24.96 -8.32
CA MET A 47 23.09 25.56 -8.68
C MET A 47 23.34 25.32 -10.17
N GLY A 48 24.07 26.22 -10.83
CA GLY A 48 24.27 26.27 -12.29
C GLY A 48 24.93 25.05 -12.95
N SER A 49 25.20 23.98 -12.22
CA SER A 49 25.83 22.73 -12.68
C SER A 49 24.91 21.50 -12.58
N GLY A 50 23.59 21.68 -12.42
CA GLY A 50 22.66 20.58 -12.15
C GLY A 50 22.75 20.05 -10.72
N THR A 51 23.62 20.61 -9.88
CA THR A 51 23.69 20.32 -8.45
C THR A 51 22.56 21.03 -7.72
N VAL A 52 21.81 20.32 -6.87
CA VAL A 52 20.78 20.91 -6.02
C VAL A 52 21.33 21.04 -4.60
N ARG A 53 21.36 22.26 -4.07
CA ARG A 53 21.71 22.52 -2.67
C ARG A 53 20.44 22.48 -1.83
N CYS A 54 20.36 21.53 -0.91
CA CYS A 54 19.32 21.49 0.12
C CYS A 54 19.84 22.21 1.37
N SER A 55 19.08 23.16 1.91
CA SER A 55 19.42 23.86 3.16
C SER A 55 18.30 23.70 4.18
N VAL A 56 18.65 23.37 5.43
CA VAL A 56 17.70 23.37 6.55
C VAL A 56 17.54 24.81 7.02
N LEU A 57 16.37 25.41 6.80
CA LEU A 57 16.06 26.76 7.27
C LEU A 57 15.62 26.79 8.72
N HIS A 58 14.86 25.78 9.15
CA HIS A 58 14.33 25.73 10.51
C HIS A 58 14.18 24.30 10.99
N LEU A 59 14.80 24.00 12.13
CA LEU A 59 14.57 22.79 12.91
C LEU A 59 13.75 23.18 14.15
N SER A 60 12.60 22.54 14.38
CA SER A 60 11.87 22.64 15.65
C SER A 60 11.57 21.26 16.20
N TYR A 61 11.75 21.11 17.50
CA TYR A 61 11.43 19.89 18.25
C TYR A 61 10.27 20.22 19.18
N MET A 62 9.17 19.47 19.06
CA MET A 62 8.05 19.55 20.00
C MET A 62 7.97 18.27 20.81
N GLU A 63 8.06 18.42 22.13
CA GLU A 63 7.75 17.36 23.07
C GLU A 63 6.24 17.25 23.25
N SER A 64 5.71 16.04 23.04
CA SER A 64 4.34 15.73 23.44
C SER A 64 4.38 15.05 24.80
N ALA A 65 3.92 15.74 25.84
CA ALA A 65 3.66 15.10 27.13
C ALA A 65 2.38 14.27 27.02
N LEU A 66 2.51 12.94 27.04
CA LEU A 66 1.38 12.03 27.21
C LEU A 66 0.87 12.16 28.65
N GLU A 67 -0.15 12.98 28.88
CA GLU A 67 -0.90 12.96 30.13
C GLU A 67 -1.70 11.65 30.25
N SER A 68 -1.25 10.75 31.11
CA SER A 68 -1.98 9.55 31.49
C SER A 68 -3.22 9.93 32.32
N LYS A 69 -4.41 9.94 31.71
CA LYS A 69 -5.67 10.05 32.45
C LYS A 69 -6.03 8.69 33.06
N THR A 70 -5.80 8.53 34.36
CA THR A 70 -6.47 7.51 35.17
C THR A 70 -7.92 7.91 35.41
N PRO A 71 -8.91 7.00 35.32
CA PRO A 71 -10.30 7.33 35.58
C PRO A 71 -10.59 7.18 37.07
N ASN A 72 -10.96 8.26 37.76
CA ASN A 72 -11.95 8.23 38.84
C ASN A 72 -12.34 9.65 39.29
N SER A 73 -13.65 9.82 39.46
CA SER A 73 -14.39 10.92 40.11
C SER A 73 -14.95 12.06 39.23
N PRO A 74 -16.26 12.38 39.37
CA PRO A 74 -16.94 13.39 38.57
C PRO A 74 -17.03 14.74 39.30
N ARG A 75 -16.98 15.86 38.55
CA ARG A 75 -17.84 17.03 38.82
C ARG A 75 -17.81 18.08 37.69
N LYS A 76 -19.01 18.63 37.48
CA LYS A 76 -19.39 19.75 36.61
C LYS A 76 -18.62 21.03 36.95
N HIS A 77 -18.26 21.82 35.94
CA HIS A 77 -18.61 23.26 35.87
C HIS A 77 -18.41 23.78 34.44
N GLN A 78 -19.44 24.44 33.93
CA GLN A 78 -19.38 25.36 32.78
C GLN A 78 -18.39 26.50 33.09
N LEU A 79 -17.62 26.98 32.11
CA LEU A 79 -17.19 28.37 31.97
C LEU A 79 -16.68 28.65 30.55
N SER A 80 -16.92 29.88 30.10
CA SER A 80 -16.97 30.38 28.73
C SER A 80 -15.61 30.73 28.08
N SER A 81 -15.60 30.65 26.75
CA SER A 81 -14.46 30.60 25.83
C SER A 81 -13.76 31.92 25.46
N SER A 82 -13.64 32.93 26.34
CA SER A 82 -13.12 34.26 25.94
C SER A 82 -11.92 34.82 26.71
N ALA A 83 -11.30 34.08 27.64
CA ALA A 83 -10.20 34.60 28.46
C ALA A 83 -8.78 34.05 28.16
N PHE A 84 -8.59 33.24 27.12
CA PHE A 84 -7.31 32.52 26.92
C PHE A 84 -6.28 33.21 25.99
N LEU A 85 -6.59 34.38 25.42
CA LEU A 85 -5.76 35.00 24.37
C LEU A 85 -4.91 36.22 24.76
N ALA A 86 -4.73 36.54 26.04
CA ALA A 86 -4.05 37.79 26.44
C ALA A 86 -2.82 37.69 27.36
N LYS A 87 -2.25 36.51 27.62
CA LYS A 87 -1.02 36.40 28.44
C LYS A 87 -0.06 35.33 27.92
N GLN A 88 0.76 35.66 26.93
CA GLN A 88 2.09 35.07 26.75
C GLN A 88 2.92 35.87 25.72
N ARG A 89 3.45 37.01 26.15
CA ARG A 89 4.65 37.62 25.54
C ARG A 89 5.63 37.94 26.65
N ARG A 90 6.55 37.03 26.92
CA ARG A 90 7.86 37.31 27.54
C ARG A 90 8.91 36.42 26.86
N PRO A 91 10.08 36.95 26.51
CA PRO A 91 11.17 36.14 25.94
C PRO A 91 11.80 35.31 27.06
N PHE A 92 11.75 33.98 26.95
CA PHE A 92 12.48 33.10 27.85
C PHE A 92 13.90 32.90 27.32
N GLY A 93 14.88 33.12 28.20
CA GLY A 93 16.27 32.75 27.97
C GLY A 93 16.41 31.24 27.73
N VAL A 94 17.41 30.88 26.93
CA VAL A 94 17.70 29.50 26.51
C VAL A 94 17.98 28.62 27.74
N SER A 95 17.08 27.67 28.02
CA SER A 95 17.18 26.78 29.18
C SER A 95 18.35 25.79 29.05
N LYS A 96 18.80 25.22 30.18
CA LYS A 96 19.84 24.17 30.19
C LYS A 96 19.43 22.94 29.38
N GLU A 97 18.13 22.64 29.25
CA GLU A 97 17.63 21.55 28.40
C GLU A 97 17.85 21.84 26.91
N ALA A 98 17.69 23.09 26.46
CA ALA A 98 17.93 23.46 25.06
C ALA A 98 19.41 23.33 24.66
N LYS A 99 20.34 23.56 25.61
CA LYS A 99 21.79 23.31 25.41
C LYS A 99 22.12 21.82 25.37
N LYS A 100 21.41 20.99 26.13
CA LYS A 100 21.56 19.53 26.10
C LYS A 100 21.01 18.93 24.80
N ALA A 101 19.84 19.40 24.36
CA ALA A 101 19.25 19.03 23.08
C ALA A 101 20.14 19.42 21.89
N THR A 102 20.79 20.59 21.91
CA THR A 102 21.77 20.96 20.86
C THR A 102 23.04 20.10 20.90
N GLY A 103 23.46 19.62 22.07
CA GLY A 103 24.54 18.63 22.19
C GLY A 103 24.16 17.25 21.61
N GLU A 104 22.95 16.78 21.90
CA GLU A 104 22.42 15.53 21.34
C GLU A 104 22.17 15.62 19.82
N ILE A 105 21.74 16.79 19.31
CA ILE A 105 21.60 17.04 17.87
C ILE A 105 22.95 17.01 17.15
N LYS A 106 24.00 17.62 17.72
CA LYS A 106 25.37 17.52 17.17
C LYS A 106 25.89 16.08 17.19
N SER A 107 25.53 15.30 18.20
CA SER A 107 25.84 13.86 18.24
C SER A 107 25.12 13.08 17.13
N ILE A 108 23.88 13.45 16.78
CA ILE A 108 23.13 12.82 15.68
C ILE A 108 23.70 13.26 14.31
N GLU A 109 24.12 14.52 14.14
CA GLU A 109 24.81 14.98 12.92
C GLU A 109 26.17 14.29 12.70
N VAL A 110 26.91 14.02 13.78
CA VAL A 110 28.16 13.25 13.71
C VAL A 110 27.87 11.77 13.42
N GLN A 111 26.85 11.18 14.06
CA GLN A 111 26.45 9.80 13.75
C GLN A 111 25.96 9.63 12.32
N LEU A 112 25.24 10.60 11.73
CA LEU A 112 24.82 10.57 10.32
C LEU A 112 25.99 10.68 9.32
N LYS A 113 27.14 11.23 9.74
CA LYS A 113 28.37 11.27 8.93
C LYS A 113 29.18 9.97 9.00
N ASP A 114 29.01 9.19 10.08
CA ASP A 114 29.75 7.95 10.33
C ASP A 114 28.93 6.67 10.06
N ILE A 115 27.71 6.78 9.48
CA ILE A 115 27.03 5.60 8.91
C ILE A 115 27.73 5.28 7.58
N ASP A 116 28.64 4.32 7.63
CA ASP A 116 29.11 3.60 6.45
C ASP A 116 27.89 2.94 5.78
N LEU A 117 27.40 3.56 4.71
CA LEU A 117 26.20 3.17 3.95
C LEU A 117 26.48 2.03 2.95
N SER A 118 27.59 1.32 3.12
CA SER A 118 27.97 0.14 2.35
C SER A 118 27.23 -1.15 2.74
N THR A 119 26.02 -1.06 3.29
CA THR A 119 25.14 -2.23 3.40
C THR A 119 24.73 -2.66 2.00
N SER A 120 25.46 -3.64 1.49
CA SER A 120 25.32 -4.27 0.19
C SER A 120 23.91 -4.88 0.07
N ASN A 121 23.05 -4.24 -0.69
CA ASN A 121 21.86 -4.92 -1.21
C ASN A 121 22.36 -5.96 -2.22
N ALA A 122 22.27 -7.24 -1.87
CA ALA A 122 22.61 -8.34 -2.76
C ALA A 122 21.79 -8.21 -4.07
N GLY A 123 22.49 -8.18 -5.21
CA GLY A 123 21.89 -8.06 -6.55
C GLY A 123 21.71 -6.63 -7.07
N ARG A 124 22.32 -5.61 -6.44
CA ARG A 124 22.39 -4.27 -7.03
C ARG A 124 23.42 -4.22 -8.15
N PRO A 125 23.13 -3.51 -9.25
CA PRO A 125 24.18 -3.04 -10.12
C PRO A 125 25.08 -2.01 -9.40
N GLU A 126 26.38 -2.25 -9.42
CA GLU A 126 27.38 -1.40 -8.78
C GLU A 126 27.61 -0.13 -9.63
N GLY A 127 26.72 0.86 -9.49
CA GLY A 127 26.87 2.16 -10.12
C GLY A 127 27.00 3.29 -9.10
N ASN A 128 28.10 4.05 -9.16
CA ASN A 128 28.36 5.30 -8.41
C ASN A 128 27.45 6.47 -8.87
N GLU A 129 26.19 6.20 -9.17
CA GLU A 129 25.24 7.20 -9.64
C GLU A 129 24.53 7.91 -8.48
N GLY A 130 24.15 9.17 -8.69
CA GLY A 130 23.46 9.99 -7.69
C GLY A 130 22.10 9.43 -7.24
N ILE A 131 21.59 9.96 -6.12
CA ILE A 131 20.27 9.62 -5.56
C ILE A 131 19.13 10.02 -6.50
N ILE A 132 19.30 11.15 -7.20
CA ILE A 132 18.34 11.71 -8.16
C ILE A 132 19.00 11.70 -9.53
N LEU A 133 18.35 11.05 -10.50
CA LEU A 133 18.77 11.05 -11.90
C LEU A 133 17.79 11.90 -12.72
N THR A 134 18.34 12.81 -13.50
CA THR A 134 17.57 13.56 -14.50
C THR A 134 17.36 12.69 -15.73
N PRO A 135 16.16 12.69 -16.35
CA PRO A 135 15.96 12.05 -17.64
C PRO A 135 16.95 12.58 -18.68
N VAL A 136 17.56 11.68 -19.43
CA VAL A 136 18.45 12.01 -20.54
C VAL A 136 17.63 12.69 -21.63
N ALA A 137 18.10 13.85 -22.08
CA ALA A 137 17.46 14.62 -23.14
C ALA A 137 17.63 13.93 -24.51
N GLU A 138 16.69 14.14 -25.44
CA GLU A 138 16.73 13.52 -26.77
C GLU A 138 18.03 13.79 -27.54
N GLN A 139 18.61 14.99 -27.36
CA GLN A 139 19.87 15.38 -27.98
C GLN A 139 21.05 14.53 -27.48
N ASP A 140 20.99 14.08 -26.23
CA ASP A 140 22.01 13.23 -25.63
C ASP A 140 21.77 11.75 -25.95
N LEU A 141 20.52 11.34 -26.19
CA LEU A 141 20.22 10.02 -26.77
C LEU A 141 20.85 9.86 -28.15
N ALA A 142 20.77 10.90 -28.99
CA ALA A 142 21.41 10.91 -30.31
C ALA A 142 22.94 10.79 -30.25
N ARG A 143 23.55 11.12 -29.11
CA ARG A 143 24.98 10.96 -28.83
C ARG A 143 25.33 9.58 -28.26
N GLY A 144 24.35 8.67 -28.16
CA GLY A 144 24.53 7.32 -27.64
C GLY A 144 24.46 7.22 -26.11
N ILE A 145 24.02 8.27 -25.40
CA ILE A 145 23.76 8.15 -23.96
C ILE A 145 22.52 7.29 -23.75
N GLU A 146 22.64 6.29 -22.86
CA GLU A 146 21.56 5.36 -22.57
C GLU A 146 20.31 6.07 -22.02
N ARG A 147 19.15 5.76 -22.61
CA ARG A 147 17.87 6.28 -22.14
C ARG A 147 17.60 5.82 -20.71
N ASN A 148 17.36 6.78 -19.81
CA ASN A 148 16.97 6.52 -18.43
C ASN A 148 15.57 7.01 -18.06
N GLY A 149 14.79 7.58 -18.99
CA GLY A 149 13.38 7.95 -18.75
C GLY A 149 12.39 6.77 -18.84
N PRO A 150 11.07 6.98 -18.63
CA PRO A 150 10.05 5.97 -18.90
C PRO A 150 10.27 5.28 -20.26
N CYS A 151 9.98 3.97 -20.35
CA CYS A 151 10.17 3.18 -21.57
C CYS A 151 9.50 3.95 -22.74
N GLN A 152 10.27 4.21 -23.79
CA GLN A 152 9.78 4.69 -25.07
C GLN A 152 10.39 3.73 -26.09
N GLU A 153 9.55 3.16 -26.96
CA GLU A 153 9.98 2.21 -28.00
C GLU A 153 10.55 0.88 -27.45
N GLY A 154 10.24 0.53 -26.21
CA GLY A 154 10.57 -0.79 -25.67
C GLY A 154 12.04 -0.96 -25.24
N HIS A 155 12.83 0.10 -25.07
CA HIS A 155 14.21 0.01 -24.58
C HIS A 155 14.59 1.20 -23.68
N SER A 156 14.90 0.94 -22.40
CA SER A 156 15.26 1.99 -21.43
C SER A 156 15.96 1.40 -20.20
N ARG A 157 16.55 2.22 -19.34
CA ARG A 157 16.94 1.82 -17.97
C ARG A 157 15.74 1.78 -17.04
N VAL A 158 14.72 2.62 -17.26
CA VAL A 158 13.55 2.72 -16.38
C VAL A 158 12.34 2.03 -17.00
N HIS A 159 11.74 1.12 -16.23
CA HIS A 159 10.60 0.33 -16.66
C HIS A 159 9.46 0.39 -15.65
N LYS A 160 8.23 0.52 -16.15
CA LYS A 160 7.01 0.36 -15.35
C LYS A 160 6.48 -1.06 -15.55
N LEU A 161 6.53 -1.85 -14.50
CA LEU A 161 6.11 -3.25 -14.53
C LEU A 161 4.59 -3.39 -14.48
N GLU A 162 4.03 -4.52 -14.92
CA GLU A 162 2.60 -4.87 -14.84
C GLU A 162 2.06 -4.75 -13.42
N CYS A 163 2.89 -5.01 -12.41
CA CYS A 163 2.54 -4.83 -11.01
C CYS A 163 2.38 -3.36 -10.60
N GLY A 164 2.77 -2.41 -11.46
CA GLY A 164 2.70 -0.97 -11.25
C GLY A 164 3.97 -0.30 -10.75
N HIS A 165 4.90 -1.08 -10.19
CA HIS A 165 6.15 -0.55 -9.68
C HIS A 165 7.06 -0.09 -10.82
N ILE A 166 7.78 0.99 -10.56
CA ILE A 166 8.84 1.48 -11.41
C ILE A 166 10.16 0.88 -10.92
N VAL A 167 10.94 0.37 -11.85
CA VAL A 167 12.25 -0.23 -11.58
C VAL A 167 13.32 0.38 -12.49
N LEU A 168 14.55 0.38 -12.01
CA LEU A 168 15.74 0.85 -12.71
C LEU A 168 16.69 -0.33 -12.93
N CYS A 169 17.01 -0.60 -14.19
CA CYS A 169 18.06 -1.52 -14.61
C CYS A 169 19.42 -0.79 -14.62
N GLU A 170 20.50 -1.57 -14.53
CA GLU A 170 21.88 -1.07 -14.62
C GLU A 170 22.12 -0.31 -15.91
N HIS A 171 21.87 -1.00 -17.02
CA HIS A 171 22.01 -0.53 -18.38
C HIS A 171 20.65 -0.38 -19.04
N ALA A 172 20.60 0.34 -20.15
CA ALA A 172 19.40 0.38 -20.97
C ALA A 172 19.11 -1.04 -21.47
N THR A 173 17.92 -1.54 -21.17
CA THR A 173 17.51 -2.89 -21.53
C THR A 173 16.17 -2.90 -22.25
N PRO A 174 15.88 -3.92 -23.06
CA PRO A 174 14.55 -4.10 -23.65
C PRO A 174 13.45 -4.21 -22.58
N CYS A 175 12.26 -3.72 -22.85
CA CYS A 175 11.10 -3.93 -21.99
C CYS A 175 10.86 -5.46 -21.83
N GLY A 176 10.63 -5.92 -20.60
CA GLY A 176 10.42 -7.34 -20.29
C GLY A 176 8.98 -7.78 -20.48
N SER A 177 8.74 -9.09 -20.50
CA SER A 177 7.38 -9.67 -20.65
C SER A 177 6.43 -9.36 -19.48
N ASN A 178 6.85 -8.53 -18.52
CA ASN A 178 6.08 -8.04 -17.40
C ASN A 178 6.12 -6.52 -17.30
N CYS A 179 6.37 -5.80 -18.40
CA CYS A 179 6.22 -4.34 -18.50
C CYS A 179 4.79 -3.96 -18.93
N GLN A 180 4.28 -2.80 -18.49
CA GLN A 180 2.92 -2.35 -18.85
C GLN A 180 2.76 -1.92 -20.32
N GLU A 181 3.84 -1.44 -20.94
CA GLU A 181 3.83 -0.90 -22.31
C GLU A 181 4.11 -1.97 -23.38
N ASP A 182 4.01 -3.26 -23.01
CA ASP A 182 4.35 -4.38 -23.88
C ASP A 182 3.40 -4.44 -25.08
N THR A 183 3.92 -4.03 -26.23
CA THR A 183 3.22 -4.06 -27.52
C THR A 183 3.92 -4.96 -28.54
N ALA A 184 5.06 -5.59 -28.23
CA ALA A 184 5.86 -6.19 -29.31
C ALA A 184 6.72 -7.43 -29.00
N VAL A 185 7.09 -7.80 -27.77
CA VAL A 185 8.06 -8.91 -27.57
C VAL A 185 7.75 -9.77 -26.34
N SER A 186 6.84 -10.73 -26.49
CA SER A 186 6.42 -11.70 -25.45
C SER A 186 7.54 -12.59 -24.91
N ASP A 187 8.66 -12.67 -25.62
CA ASP A 187 9.72 -13.66 -25.38
C ASP A 187 10.87 -13.13 -24.51
N ASN A 188 10.84 -11.84 -24.14
CA ASN A 188 11.89 -11.23 -23.31
C ASN A 188 11.80 -11.69 -21.85
N ALA A 189 12.95 -11.93 -21.23
CA ALA A 189 13.04 -12.25 -19.80
C ALA A 189 12.35 -11.18 -18.94
N ARG A 190 11.64 -11.63 -17.90
CA ARG A 190 10.97 -10.74 -16.93
C ARG A 190 11.99 -9.91 -16.19
N ILE A 191 11.59 -8.70 -15.81
CA ILE A 191 12.38 -7.83 -14.92
C ILE A 191 11.97 -8.13 -13.48
N TYR A 192 12.95 -8.36 -12.62
CA TYR A 192 12.73 -8.69 -11.21
C TYR A 192 12.11 -7.51 -10.45
N CYS A 193 11.20 -7.75 -9.51
CA CYS A 193 10.57 -6.69 -8.72
C CYS A 193 10.76 -6.92 -7.23
N THR A 194 11.79 -6.28 -6.67
CA THR A 194 12.14 -6.40 -5.24
C THR A 194 11.01 -5.97 -4.31
N LEU A 195 10.21 -4.97 -4.68
CA LEU A 195 9.05 -4.54 -3.87
C LEU A 195 7.96 -5.61 -3.80
N CYS A 196 7.69 -6.31 -4.92
CA CYS A 196 6.76 -7.43 -4.92
C CYS A 196 7.26 -8.60 -4.06
N LEU A 197 8.57 -8.90 -4.13
CA LEU A 197 9.16 -9.91 -3.26
C LEU A 197 9.03 -9.54 -1.79
N ARG A 198 9.47 -8.33 -1.39
CA ARG A 198 9.37 -7.85 -0.02
C ARG A 198 7.95 -7.97 0.51
N ARG A 199 6.97 -7.58 -0.28
CA ARG A 199 5.56 -7.72 0.11
C ARG A 199 5.19 -9.18 0.39
N VAL A 200 5.61 -10.13 -0.45
CA VAL A 200 5.32 -11.57 -0.25
C VAL A 200 6.02 -12.09 1.01
N LEU A 201 7.31 -11.82 1.16
CA LEU A 201 8.10 -12.27 2.32
C LEU A 201 7.53 -11.73 3.64
N ASN A 202 7.16 -10.46 3.67
CA ASN A 202 6.58 -9.82 4.86
C ASN A 202 5.15 -10.31 5.13
N TRP A 203 4.37 -10.59 4.10
CA TRP A 203 3.04 -11.18 4.26
C TRP A 203 3.11 -12.56 4.91
N ASP A 204 4.10 -13.38 4.56
CA ASP A 204 4.29 -14.74 5.10
C ASP A 204 4.65 -14.74 6.60
N VAL A 205 5.20 -13.64 7.12
CA VAL A 205 5.51 -13.45 8.56
C VAL A 205 4.51 -12.53 9.27
N GLU A 206 3.33 -12.32 8.68
CA GLU A 206 2.25 -11.46 9.21
C GLU A 206 2.67 -9.99 9.46
N HIS A 207 3.74 -9.54 8.80
CA HIS A 207 4.17 -8.14 8.82
C HIS A 207 3.50 -7.38 7.67
N HIS A 208 2.42 -6.67 7.98
CA HIS A 208 1.62 -5.95 6.98
C HIS A 208 2.10 -4.51 6.82
N ASN A 209 2.34 -4.10 5.57
CA ASN A 209 2.60 -2.70 5.23
C ASN A 209 1.29 -1.92 5.07
N ASN A 210 1.24 -0.69 5.58
CA ASN A 210 0.06 0.16 5.42
C ASN A 210 0.05 0.88 4.06
N ARG A 211 1.25 1.14 3.53
CA ARG A 211 1.45 1.77 2.24
C ARG A 211 2.52 1.05 1.46
N TRP A 212 2.51 1.16 0.13
CA TRP A 212 3.48 0.48 -0.71
C TRP A 212 4.91 0.97 -0.42
N GLN A 213 5.07 2.27 -0.18
CA GLN A 213 6.35 2.90 0.13
C GLN A 213 6.94 2.50 1.49
N ASP A 214 6.18 1.83 2.36
CA ASP A 214 6.73 1.25 3.59
C ASP A 214 7.66 0.07 3.28
N LEU A 215 7.49 -0.61 2.13
CA LEU A 215 8.37 -1.69 1.67
C LEU A 215 9.81 -1.23 1.34
N LEU A 216 10.04 0.09 1.35
CA LEU A 216 11.37 0.71 1.21
C LEU A 216 12.09 0.85 2.55
N LEU A 217 11.39 0.68 3.68
CA LEU A 217 11.98 0.83 5.01
C LEU A 217 12.81 -0.40 5.40
N PRO A 218 13.90 -0.23 6.16
CA PRO A 218 14.74 -1.35 6.63
C PRO A 218 13.96 -2.47 7.31
N THR A 219 12.87 -2.16 8.02
CA THR A 219 12.02 -3.15 8.70
C THR A 219 11.35 -4.15 7.76
N PHE A 220 11.20 -3.81 6.48
CA PHE A 220 10.60 -4.68 5.46
C PHE A 220 11.65 -5.34 4.56
N ILE A 221 12.95 -5.06 4.76
CA ILE A 221 14.04 -5.64 3.99
C ILE A 221 14.52 -6.91 4.70
N MET A 222 14.49 -8.04 3.99
CA MET A 222 14.96 -9.32 4.51
C MET A 222 16.14 -9.81 3.66
N GLU A 223 17.31 -9.17 3.81
CA GLU A 223 18.47 -9.33 2.91
C GLU A 223 18.83 -10.79 2.60
N GLU A 224 18.91 -11.66 3.63
CA GLU A 224 19.23 -13.08 3.43
C GLU A 224 18.19 -13.79 2.54
N LYS A 225 16.90 -13.51 2.75
CA LYS A 225 15.80 -14.11 1.97
C LYS A 225 15.73 -13.50 0.58
N GLU A 226 15.95 -12.19 0.45
CA GLU A 226 16.02 -11.49 -0.84
C GLU A 226 17.17 -12.01 -1.69
N GLY A 227 18.35 -12.22 -1.09
CA GLY A 227 19.52 -12.79 -1.76
C GLY A 227 19.34 -14.27 -2.15
N ALA A 228 18.70 -15.07 -1.29
CA ALA A 228 18.39 -16.47 -1.62
C ALA A 228 17.36 -16.58 -2.76
N ASP A 229 16.34 -15.72 -2.77
CA ASP A 229 15.37 -15.63 -3.88
C ASP A 229 16.06 -15.19 -5.17
N TRP A 230 16.90 -14.15 -5.12
CA TRP A 230 17.67 -13.66 -6.26
C TRP A 230 18.54 -14.77 -6.88
N LYS A 231 19.36 -15.48 -6.09
CA LYS A 231 20.19 -16.60 -6.59
C LYS A 231 19.37 -17.71 -7.26
N THR A 232 18.11 -17.86 -6.87
CA THR A 232 17.21 -18.85 -7.49
C THR A 232 16.75 -18.41 -8.88
N TYR A 233 16.66 -17.09 -9.14
CA TYR A 233 16.08 -16.54 -10.36
C TYR A 233 17.06 -15.79 -11.26
N GLU A 234 18.29 -15.51 -10.83
CA GLU A 234 19.26 -14.66 -11.54
C GLU A 234 19.50 -15.07 -13.01
N ASN A 235 19.34 -16.35 -13.33
CA ASN A 235 19.50 -16.89 -14.68
C ASN A 235 18.26 -16.73 -15.59
N VAL A 236 17.10 -16.35 -15.05
CA VAL A 236 15.82 -16.31 -15.77
C VAL A 236 15.07 -14.98 -15.64
N VAL A 237 15.54 -14.09 -14.78
CA VAL A 237 15.02 -12.72 -14.66
C VAL A 237 16.16 -11.72 -14.68
N ARG A 238 15.85 -10.50 -15.10
CA ARG A 238 16.83 -9.42 -15.14
C ARG A 238 16.88 -8.68 -13.82
N ALA A 239 18.09 -8.37 -13.37
CA ALA A 239 18.35 -7.56 -12.19
C ALA A 239 17.76 -6.16 -12.37
N SER A 240 17.16 -5.64 -11.31
CA SER A 240 16.74 -4.25 -11.26
C SER A 240 16.62 -3.81 -9.80
N GLU A 241 16.60 -2.50 -9.58
CA GLU A 241 16.28 -1.93 -8.28
C GLU A 241 14.99 -1.12 -8.32
N PRO A 242 14.28 -0.95 -7.17
CA PRO A 242 13.13 -0.08 -7.12
C PRO A 242 13.49 1.36 -7.49
N ALA A 243 12.61 2.05 -8.20
CA ALA A 243 12.76 3.46 -8.51
C ALA A 243 11.43 4.19 -8.34
N TYR A 244 11.50 5.51 -8.23
CA TYR A 244 10.33 6.37 -8.11
C TYR A 244 10.48 7.55 -9.06
N ILE A 245 9.40 7.95 -9.74
CA ILE A 245 9.42 9.11 -10.65
C ILE A 245 8.67 10.27 -9.98
N ASP A 246 9.36 11.40 -9.82
CA ASP A 246 8.77 12.63 -9.32
C ASP A 246 7.92 13.34 -10.42
N PRO A 247 7.14 14.38 -10.09
CA PRO A 247 6.32 15.10 -11.07
C PRO A 247 7.11 15.83 -12.15
N SER A 248 8.37 16.15 -11.88
CA SER A 248 9.26 16.78 -12.85
C SER A 248 9.89 15.75 -13.79
N GLY A 249 9.59 14.47 -13.60
CA GLY A 249 10.15 13.36 -14.36
C GLY A 249 11.48 12.83 -13.81
N ASN A 250 12.01 13.37 -12.71
CA ASN A 250 13.26 12.90 -12.14
C ASN A 250 13.08 11.52 -11.50
N ILE A 251 14.12 10.71 -11.57
CA ILE A 251 14.14 9.35 -11.04
C ILE A 251 14.84 9.38 -9.70
N ILE A 252 14.10 9.02 -8.65
CA ILE A 252 14.59 8.94 -7.28
C ILE A 252 14.90 7.47 -6.98
N ARG A 253 16.17 7.19 -6.68
CA ARG A 253 16.65 5.86 -6.28
C ARG A 253 16.56 5.74 -4.75
N PRO A 254 15.83 4.77 -4.19
CA PRO A 254 15.70 4.56 -2.75
C PRO A 254 16.92 3.85 -2.17
N VAL A 255 18.12 4.37 -2.46
CA VAL A 255 19.41 3.83 -2.01
C VAL A 255 19.83 4.37 -0.64
N THR A 256 19.25 5.49 -0.21
CA THR A 256 19.49 6.12 1.10
C THR A 256 18.19 6.32 1.88
N GLN A 257 18.29 6.41 3.21
CA GLN A 257 17.15 6.74 4.07
C GLN A 257 16.53 8.11 3.71
N LEU A 258 17.34 9.06 3.26
CA LEU A 258 16.87 10.37 2.80
C LEU A 258 15.97 10.24 1.56
N ALA A 259 16.38 9.43 0.57
CA ALA A 259 15.60 9.18 -0.63
C ALA A 259 14.26 8.50 -0.30
N VAL A 260 14.29 7.50 0.60
CA VAL A 260 13.07 6.84 1.10
C VAL A 260 12.16 7.83 1.82
N ALA A 261 12.71 8.70 2.67
CA ALA A 261 11.94 9.73 3.36
C ALA A 261 11.30 10.73 2.38
N LEU A 262 12.01 11.11 1.32
CA LEU A 262 11.50 11.99 0.26
C LEU A 262 10.30 11.36 -0.46
N ILE A 263 10.44 10.11 -0.93
CA ILE A 263 9.36 9.37 -1.59
C ILE A 263 8.14 9.27 -0.66
N ARG A 264 8.35 8.88 0.60
CA ARG A 264 7.26 8.74 1.58
C ARG A 264 6.57 10.07 1.89
N SER A 265 7.34 11.15 2.03
CA SER A 265 6.79 12.48 2.26
C SER A 265 5.94 12.93 1.09
N TYR A 266 6.42 12.73 -0.12
CA TYR A 266 5.73 13.15 -1.33
C TYR A 266 4.41 12.38 -1.56
N GLU A 267 4.43 11.04 -1.42
CA GLU A 267 3.21 10.22 -1.48
C GLU A 267 2.21 10.62 -0.38
N ARG A 268 2.67 10.93 0.82
CA ARG A 268 1.81 11.38 1.92
C ARG A 268 1.18 12.75 1.66
N GLN A 269 1.90 13.66 0.99
CA GLN A 269 1.35 14.94 0.56
C GLN A 269 0.23 14.74 -0.47
N LYS A 270 0.45 13.88 -1.48
CA LYS A 270 -0.61 13.52 -2.45
C LYS A 270 -1.84 12.93 -1.75
N GLU A 271 -1.64 11.98 -0.84
CA GLU A 271 -2.74 11.39 -0.06
C GLU A 271 -3.52 12.44 0.71
N THR A 272 -2.83 13.38 1.36
CA THR A 272 -3.45 14.45 2.17
C THR A 272 -4.23 15.41 1.28
N PHE A 273 -3.64 15.81 0.16
CA PHE A 273 -4.30 16.65 -0.84
C PHE A 273 -5.57 15.99 -1.37
N LEU A 274 -5.51 14.72 -1.78
CA LEU A 274 -6.66 14.00 -2.31
C LEU A 274 -7.74 13.74 -1.27
N LYS A 275 -7.38 13.48 -0.01
CA LYS A 275 -8.37 13.41 1.09
C LYS A 275 -9.08 14.74 1.31
N SER A 276 -8.38 15.86 1.16
CA SER A 276 -9.00 17.19 1.22
C SER A 276 -9.92 17.41 0.03
N LYS A 277 -9.45 17.08 -1.18
CA LYS A 277 -10.22 17.21 -2.43
C LYS A 277 -11.48 16.34 -2.43
N LEU A 278 -11.39 15.10 -1.93
CA LEU A 278 -12.57 14.24 -1.75
C LEU A 278 -13.62 14.88 -0.84
N LYS A 279 -13.21 15.53 0.25
CA LYS A 279 -14.15 16.20 1.16
C LYS A 279 -14.88 17.34 0.46
N THR A 280 -14.16 18.21 -0.23
CA THR A 280 -14.75 19.35 -0.95
C THR A 280 -15.62 18.86 -2.10
N THR A 281 -15.16 17.89 -2.91
CA THR A 281 -15.97 17.31 -4.00
C THR A 281 -17.28 16.72 -3.49
N CYS A 282 -17.26 15.97 -2.37
CA CYS A 282 -18.48 15.39 -1.81
C CYS A 282 -19.49 16.44 -1.33
N LEU A 283 -19.03 17.54 -0.73
CA LEU A 283 -19.89 18.55 -0.11
C LEU A 283 -20.37 19.60 -1.12
N ASP A 284 -19.49 20.01 -2.03
CA ASP A 284 -19.70 21.21 -2.85
C ASP A 284 -20.13 20.87 -4.28
N ILE A 285 -19.70 19.72 -4.81
CA ILE A 285 -19.85 19.39 -6.25
C ILE A 285 -20.96 18.37 -6.49
N LEU A 286 -21.12 17.38 -5.61
CA LEU A 286 -22.09 16.32 -5.85
C LEU A 286 -23.55 16.84 -5.76
N PRO A 287 -24.41 16.51 -6.74
CA PRO A 287 -25.81 16.92 -6.75
C PRO A 287 -26.66 16.00 -5.86
N LEU A 288 -26.33 15.96 -4.57
CA LEU A 288 -27.00 15.14 -3.56
C LEU A 288 -27.54 16.00 -2.41
N PRO A 289 -28.57 15.54 -1.67
CA PRO A 289 -28.96 16.16 -0.41
C PRO A 289 -27.83 16.17 0.61
N ASP A 290 -27.80 17.16 1.51
CA ASP A 290 -26.69 17.34 2.46
C ASP A 290 -26.45 16.11 3.35
N GLU A 291 -27.50 15.47 3.85
CA GLU A 291 -27.38 14.22 4.62
C GLU A 291 -26.65 13.13 3.83
N ALA A 292 -27.01 12.95 2.56
CA ALA A 292 -26.37 11.98 1.67
C ALA A 292 -24.92 12.38 1.36
N LYS A 293 -24.62 13.67 1.16
CA LYS A 293 -23.25 14.17 0.95
C LYS A 293 -22.34 13.83 2.13
N HIS A 294 -22.82 13.99 3.36
CA HIS A 294 -22.04 13.66 4.57
C HIS A 294 -21.73 12.15 4.69
N LEU A 295 -22.70 11.30 4.34
CA LEU A 295 -22.52 9.85 4.32
C LEU A 295 -21.55 9.42 3.20
N VAL A 296 -21.73 9.94 1.98
CA VAL A 296 -20.83 9.68 0.84
C VAL A 296 -19.41 10.11 1.16
N LYS A 297 -19.21 11.29 1.76
CA LYS A 297 -17.89 11.77 2.18
C LYS A 297 -17.20 10.80 3.14
N THR A 298 -17.91 10.36 4.17
CA THR A 298 -17.35 9.48 5.20
C THR A 298 -16.95 8.13 4.58
N ARG A 299 -17.82 7.58 3.74
CA ARG A 299 -17.58 6.31 3.05
C ARG A 299 -16.46 6.41 2.00
N ALA A 300 -16.45 7.45 1.18
CA ALA A 300 -15.41 7.68 0.16
C ALA A 300 -14.01 7.80 0.79
N LEU A 301 -13.89 8.46 1.94
CA LEU A 301 -12.61 8.54 2.66
C LEU A 301 -12.18 7.17 3.23
N ALA A 302 -13.12 6.39 3.76
CA ALA A 302 -12.83 5.04 4.23
C ALA A 302 -12.39 4.13 3.06
N ASP A 303 -13.13 4.16 1.96
CA ASP A 303 -12.86 3.35 0.76
C ASP A 303 -11.55 3.76 0.11
N PHE A 304 -11.24 5.05 0.05
CA PHE A 304 -9.94 5.52 -0.44
C PHE A 304 -8.79 4.99 0.42
N ASN A 305 -8.92 5.02 1.75
CA ASN A 305 -7.92 4.43 2.63
C ASN A 305 -7.77 2.91 2.43
N ARG A 306 -8.87 2.18 2.22
CA ARG A 306 -8.83 0.74 1.90
C ARG A 306 -8.07 0.47 0.61
N LEU A 307 -8.37 1.23 -0.45
CA LEU A 307 -7.67 1.14 -1.73
C LEU A 307 -6.18 1.46 -1.59
N LEU A 308 -5.81 2.47 -0.79
CA LEU A 308 -4.40 2.82 -0.53
C LEU A 308 -3.63 1.68 0.17
N CYS A 309 -4.23 1.02 1.16
CA CYS A 309 -3.62 -0.13 1.84
C CYS A 309 -3.44 -1.33 0.89
N HIS A 310 -4.28 -1.43 -0.15
CA HIS A 310 -4.29 -2.53 -1.11
C HIS A 310 -3.91 -2.10 -2.53
N HIS A 311 -3.13 -1.02 -2.65
CA HIS A 311 -2.79 -0.36 -3.91
C HIS A 311 -2.15 -1.29 -4.96
N HIS A 312 -1.38 -2.26 -4.49
CA HIS A 312 -0.78 -3.33 -5.29
C HIS A 312 -1.80 -4.18 -6.08
N THR A 313 -3.06 -4.26 -5.63
CA THR A 313 -4.11 -5.03 -6.33
C THR A 313 -4.57 -4.28 -7.57
N PHE A 314 -4.32 -2.98 -7.62
CA PHE A 314 -4.66 -2.06 -8.71
C PHE A 314 -3.40 -1.59 -9.43
N GLN A 315 -2.38 -2.44 -9.49
CA GLN A 315 -1.15 -2.19 -10.27
C GLN A 315 -0.54 -0.80 -9.99
N HIS A 316 -0.50 -0.40 -8.71
CA HIS A 316 -0.03 0.92 -8.26
C HIS A 316 -0.54 2.10 -9.11
N MET A 317 -1.81 2.04 -9.53
CA MET A 317 -2.53 3.08 -10.29
C MET A 317 -2.43 4.48 -9.63
N ASP A 318 -2.52 5.55 -10.42
CA ASP A 318 -2.52 6.92 -9.89
C ASP A 318 -3.52 7.10 -8.72
N LEU A 319 -3.11 7.84 -7.67
CA LEU A 319 -3.94 8.05 -6.50
C LEU A 319 -5.22 8.84 -6.81
N ARG A 320 -5.22 9.71 -7.83
CA ARG A 320 -6.41 10.42 -8.34
C ARG A 320 -7.45 9.43 -8.84
N ASN A 321 -7.00 8.42 -9.57
CA ASN A 321 -7.83 7.34 -10.09
C ASN A 321 -8.40 6.49 -8.96
N LEU A 322 -7.58 6.13 -7.94
CA LEU A 322 -8.10 5.45 -6.75
C LEU A 322 -9.14 6.28 -5.98
N ALA A 323 -8.91 7.59 -5.85
CA ALA A 323 -9.86 8.49 -5.20
C ALA A 323 -11.19 8.55 -5.96
N ALA A 324 -11.15 8.60 -7.31
CA ALA A 324 -12.34 8.58 -8.15
C ALA A 324 -13.14 7.27 -8.02
N LEU A 325 -12.45 6.13 -7.99
CA LEU A 325 -13.06 4.82 -7.76
C LEU A 325 -13.74 4.74 -6.38
N ALA A 326 -13.06 5.23 -5.33
CA ALA A 326 -13.63 5.28 -3.98
C ALA A 326 -14.86 6.19 -3.89
N LEU A 327 -14.82 7.36 -4.52
CA LEU A 327 -15.94 8.30 -4.52
C LEU A 327 -17.16 7.73 -5.27
N CYS A 328 -16.92 7.14 -6.45
CA CYS A 328 -17.98 6.50 -7.23
C CYS A 328 -18.61 5.32 -6.47
N ALA A 329 -17.80 4.48 -5.82
CA ALA A 329 -18.30 3.37 -5.01
C ALA A 329 -19.18 3.88 -3.86
N ALA A 330 -18.69 4.85 -3.08
CA ALA A 330 -19.43 5.46 -1.99
C ALA A 330 -20.75 6.10 -2.44
N ALA A 331 -20.75 6.80 -3.58
CA ALA A 331 -21.94 7.40 -4.17
C ALA A 331 -23.00 6.36 -4.55
N HIS A 332 -22.58 5.31 -5.29
CA HIS A 332 -23.47 4.22 -5.74
C HIS A 332 -24.08 3.41 -4.60
N GLU A 333 -23.41 3.34 -3.46
CA GLU A 333 -23.88 2.60 -2.29
C GLU A 333 -24.78 3.44 -1.37
N THR A 334 -24.63 4.77 -1.39
CA THR A 334 -25.33 5.68 -0.47
C THR A 334 -26.55 6.35 -1.11
N SER A 335 -26.55 6.54 -2.43
CA SER A 335 -27.61 7.24 -3.14
C SER A 335 -28.14 6.42 -4.32
N PRO A 336 -29.47 6.40 -4.55
CA PRO A 336 -30.04 5.85 -5.78
C PRO A 336 -29.80 6.78 -6.99
N VAL A 337 -29.41 8.03 -6.76
CA VAL A 337 -29.14 9.01 -7.82
C VAL A 337 -27.84 8.63 -8.51
N HIS A 338 -27.91 8.38 -9.82
CA HIS A 338 -26.73 8.15 -10.63
C HIS A 338 -25.94 9.45 -10.78
N ILE A 339 -24.68 9.42 -10.36
CA ILE A 339 -23.74 10.53 -10.52
C ILE A 339 -22.95 10.28 -11.78
N ALA A 340 -22.93 11.26 -12.69
CA ALA A 340 -22.21 11.13 -13.95
C ALA A 340 -20.70 10.98 -13.69
N ASP A 341 -20.08 9.93 -14.24
CA ASP A 341 -18.65 9.62 -14.12
C ASP A 341 -17.75 10.82 -14.43
N ARG A 342 -18.09 11.58 -15.48
CA ARG A 342 -17.37 12.82 -15.89
C ARG A 342 -17.27 13.88 -14.79
N LEU A 343 -18.28 13.96 -13.91
CA LEU A 343 -18.28 14.91 -12.80
C LEU A 343 -17.22 14.51 -11.77
N ILE A 344 -17.12 13.22 -11.48
CA ILE A 344 -16.16 12.66 -10.53
C ILE A 344 -14.73 12.77 -11.09
N THR A 345 -14.50 12.37 -12.34
CA THR A 345 -13.17 12.43 -12.95
C THR A 345 -12.70 13.86 -13.15
N GLY A 346 -13.58 14.77 -13.60
CA GLY A 346 -13.25 16.19 -13.70
C GLY A 346 -12.93 16.83 -12.35
N ALA A 347 -13.71 16.52 -11.30
CA ALA A 347 -13.46 17.07 -9.97
C ALA A 347 -12.14 16.58 -9.36
N LEU A 348 -11.76 15.32 -9.59
CA LEU A 348 -10.56 14.73 -9.01
C LEU A 348 -9.33 14.78 -9.92
N ASP A 349 -9.48 15.26 -11.15
CA ASP A 349 -8.44 15.22 -12.19
C ASP A 349 -7.96 13.78 -12.46
N ALA A 350 -8.93 12.86 -12.51
CA ALA A 350 -8.69 11.44 -12.77
C ALA A 350 -8.90 11.11 -14.24
N ASP A 351 -8.22 10.06 -14.71
CA ASP A 351 -8.39 9.53 -16.06
C ASP A 351 -9.82 8.97 -16.23
N PRO A 352 -10.61 9.40 -17.22
CA PRO A 352 -11.92 8.84 -17.52
C PRO A 352 -11.93 7.31 -17.71
N ALA A 353 -10.85 6.74 -18.25
CA ALA A 353 -10.73 5.30 -18.46
C ALA A 353 -10.65 4.50 -17.14
N VAL A 354 -10.43 5.16 -15.99
CA VAL A 354 -10.35 4.50 -14.68
C VAL A 354 -11.59 3.63 -14.37
N PHE A 355 -12.77 4.02 -14.85
CA PHE A 355 -14.01 3.33 -14.52
C PHE A 355 -14.15 1.95 -15.18
N GLU A 356 -13.28 1.59 -16.13
CA GLU A 356 -13.12 0.20 -16.58
C GLU A 356 -12.75 -0.73 -15.40
N HIS A 357 -12.03 -0.20 -14.40
CA HIS A 357 -11.64 -0.92 -13.20
C HIS A 357 -12.68 -0.82 -12.06
N PHE A 358 -13.77 -0.07 -12.24
CA PHE A 358 -14.76 0.19 -11.19
C PHE A 358 -15.29 -1.09 -10.55
N ARG A 359 -15.67 -2.06 -11.38
CA ARG A 359 -16.21 -3.33 -10.89
C ARG A 359 -15.23 -4.04 -9.98
N ALA A 360 -13.97 -4.16 -10.40
CA ALA A 360 -12.94 -4.83 -9.62
C ALA A 360 -12.63 -4.08 -8.32
N ALA A 361 -12.57 -2.74 -8.37
CA ALA A 361 -12.34 -1.89 -7.21
C ALA A 361 -13.45 -2.00 -6.16
N HIS A 362 -14.71 -1.82 -6.58
CA HIS A 362 -15.88 -1.96 -5.71
C HIS A 362 -15.90 -3.35 -5.03
N ASP A 363 -15.73 -4.40 -5.83
CA ASP A 363 -15.70 -5.77 -5.35
C ASP A 363 -14.57 -6.04 -4.34
N HIS A 364 -13.46 -5.33 -4.45
CA HIS A 364 -12.34 -5.41 -3.53
C HIS A 364 -12.58 -4.60 -2.26
N ILE A 365 -13.16 -3.39 -2.38
CA ILE A 365 -13.58 -2.55 -1.25
C ILE A 365 -14.54 -3.33 -0.35
N VAL A 366 -15.60 -3.90 -0.93
CA VAL A 366 -16.59 -4.71 -0.18
C VAL A 366 -15.92 -5.88 0.54
N PHE A 367 -14.95 -6.53 -0.11
CA PHE A 367 -14.20 -7.62 0.50
C PHE A 367 -13.32 -7.15 1.67
N ILE A 368 -12.58 -6.04 1.51
CA ILE A 368 -11.74 -5.49 2.59
C ILE A 368 -12.61 -5.06 3.76
N ALA A 369 -13.68 -4.31 3.50
CA ALA A 369 -14.63 -3.88 4.53
C ALA A 369 -15.21 -5.07 5.31
N ALA A 370 -15.58 -6.14 4.62
CA ALA A 370 -16.01 -7.38 5.26
C ALA A 370 -14.89 -7.98 6.14
N MET A 371 -13.65 -8.03 5.67
CA MET A 371 -12.53 -8.60 6.44
C MET A 371 -12.08 -7.73 7.62
N GLU A 372 -12.24 -6.41 7.54
CA GLU A 372 -12.07 -5.49 8.68
C GLU A 372 -13.07 -5.85 9.78
N LYS A 373 -14.37 -5.92 9.46
CA LYS A 373 -15.40 -6.33 10.42
C LYS A 373 -15.16 -7.72 11.00
N VAL A 374 -14.65 -8.67 10.20
CA VAL A 374 -14.27 -10.01 10.70
C VAL A 374 -13.12 -9.94 11.69
N ARG A 375 -12.11 -9.09 11.44
CA ARG A 375 -10.99 -8.90 12.36
C ARG A 375 -11.47 -8.29 13.67
N ASP A 376 -12.31 -7.25 13.59
CA ASP A 376 -12.89 -6.58 14.75
C ASP A 376 -13.73 -7.58 15.57
N PHE A 377 -14.60 -8.35 14.92
CA PHE A 377 -15.39 -9.40 15.56
C PHE A 377 -14.52 -10.45 16.29
N VAL A 378 -13.44 -10.92 15.66
CA VAL A 378 -12.53 -11.92 16.27
C VAL A 378 -11.75 -11.30 17.44
N PHE A 379 -11.34 -10.05 17.33
CA PHE A 379 -10.57 -9.36 18.37
C PHE A 379 -11.43 -9.00 19.59
N ASP A 380 -12.64 -8.49 19.36
CA ASP A 380 -13.60 -8.06 20.39
C ASP A 380 -14.52 -9.18 20.86
N ALA A 381 -14.28 -10.41 20.40
CA ALA A 381 -15.09 -11.58 20.74
C ALA A 381 -15.19 -11.80 22.27
N PRO A 382 -16.34 -12.28 22.76
CA PRO A 382 -16.48 -12.75 24.13
C PRO A 382 -15.35 -13.70 24.55
N LYS A 383 -14.95 -13.64 25.83
CA LYS A 383 -13.85 -14.44 26.39
C LYS A 383 -13.97 -15.93 26.07
N LYS A 384 -15.19 -16.48 26.10
CA LYS A 384 -15.51 -17.87 25.72
C LYS A 384 -15.00 -18.31 24.33
N TYR A 385 -14.89 -17.38 23.38
CA TYR A 385 -14.36 -17.66 22.05
C TYR A 385 -12.85 -17.41 22.00
N ARG A 386 -12.38 -16.32 22.60
CA ARG A 386 -10.96 -15.93 22.59
C ARG A 386 -10.03 -16.93 23.28
N GLU A 387 -10.52 -17.65 24.29
CA GLU A 387 -9.76 -18.70 24.96
C GLU A 387 -9.59 -19.96 24.10
N HIS A 388 -10.33 -20.11 23.00
CA HIS A 388 -10.19 -21.26 22.13
C HIS A 388 -8.87 -21.16 21.34
N PRO A 389 -7.98 -22.18 21.38
CA PRO A 389 -6.64 -22.10 20.76
C PRO A 389 -6.63 -21.80 19.26
N ARG A 390 -7.73 -22.10 18.57
CA ARG A 390 -7.88 -21.91 17.12
C ARG A 390 -8.72 -20.69 16.73
N TRP A 391 -9.08 -19.83 17.69
CA TRP A 391 -9.92 -18.66 17.41
C TRP A 391 -9.30 -17.72 16.37
N ALA A 392 -7.99 -17.47 16.47
CA ALA A 392 -7.27 -16.65 15.49
C ALA A 392 -7.33 -17.23 14.05
N HIS A 393 -7.45 -18.56 13.90
CA HIS A 393 -7.57 -19.21 12.59
C HIS A 393 -8.95 -19.04 11.94
N VAL A 394 -9.94 -18.49 12.64
CA VAL A 394 -11.24 -18.16 12.06
C VAL A 394 -11.07 -17.12 10.95
N ILE A 395 -10.22 -16.09 11.13
CA ILE A 395 -9.99 -15.04 10.13
C ILE A 395 -9.57 -15.61 8.76
N PRO A 396 -8.47 -16.39 8.63
CA PRO A 396 -8.05 -16.92 7.35
C PRO A 396 -9.04 -17.93 6.74
N VAL A 397 -9.80 -18.68 7.55
CA VAL A 397 -10.85 -19.59 7.04
C VAL A 397 -12.04 -18.80 6.51
N THR A 398 -12.52 -17.80 7.25
CA THR A 398 -13.58 -16.87 6.81
C THR A 398 -13.20 -16.21 5.50
N LYS A 399 -11.96 -15.70 5.38
CA LYS A 399 -11.43 -15.11 4.15
C LYS A 399 -11.56 -16.06 2.96
N ARG A 400 -11.16 -17.32 3.12
CA ARG A 400 -11.24 -18.34 2.06
C ARG A 400 -12.68 -18.65 1.67
N ILE A 401 -13.56 -18.84 2.65
CA ILE A 401 -14.98 -19.10 2.42
C ILE A 401 -15.60 -17.95 1.64
N TRP A 402 -15.40 -16.71 2.11
CA TRP A 402 -15.95 -15.50 1.49
C TRP A 402 -15.48 -15.35 0.04
N GLN A 403 -14.18 -15.50 -0.22
CA GLN A 403 -13.63 -15.45 -1.58
C GLN A 403 -14.19 -16.53 -2.49
N THR A 404 -14.45 -17.73 -1.94
CA THR A 404 -15.00 -18.85 -2.72
C THR A 404 -16.48 -18.61 -3.04
N ILE A 405 -17.27 -18.09 -2.10
CA ILE A 405 -18.67 -17.67 -2.33
C ILE A 405 -18.74 -16.64 -3.45
N LYS A 406 -17.86 -15.63 -3.41
CA LYS A 406 -17.80 -14.60 -4.43
C LYS A 406 -17.40 -15.14 -5.80
N SER A 407 -16.28 -15.86 -5.88
CA SER A 407 -15.75 -16.37 -7.15
C SER A 407 -16.68 -17.39 -7.84
N ASN A 408 -17.47 -18.14 -7.07
CA ASN A 408 -18.44 -19.09 -7.61
C ASN A 408 -19.85 -18.51 -7.74
N ASN A 409 -20.02 -17.20 -7.50
CA ASN A 409 -21.31 -16.51 -7.58
C ASN A 409 -22.45 -17.22 -6.81
N VAL A 410 -22.14 -17.80 -5.65
CA VAL A 410 -23.08 -18.63 -4.85
C VAL A 410 -24.32 -17.84 -4.44
N ILE A 411 -24.12 -16.56 -4.14
CA ILE A 411 -25.15 -15.54 -3.98
C ILE A 411 -24.86 -14.49 -5.04
N SER A 412 -25.82 -14.24 -5.93
CA SER A 412 -25.62 -13.30 -7.04
C SER A 412 -25.31 -11.90 -6.52
N ARG A 413 -24.62 -11.06 -7.32
CA ARG A 413 -24.30 -9.68 -6.91
C ARG A 413 -25.56 -8.87 -6.56
N THR A 414 -26.62 -9.02 -7.36
CA THR A 414 -27.90 -8.34 -7.12
C THR A 414 -28.55 -8.78 -5.82
N GLN A 415 -28.46 -10.07 -5.47
CA GLN A 415 -28.96 -10.62 -4.21
C GLN A 415 -28.05 -10.33 -3.03
N ARG A 416 -26.75 -10.10 -3.26
CA ARG A 416 -25.80 -9.77 -2.19
C ARG A 416 -25.96 -8.33 -1.74
N LYS A 417 -26.37 -7.43 -2.64
CA LYS A 417 -26.60 -6.01 -2.35
C LYS A 417 -27.59 -5.88 -1.20
N GLY A 418 -27.15 -5.34 -0.07
CA GLY A 418 -27.95 -5.18 1.15
C GLY A 418 -27.84 -6.33 2.16
N PHE A 419 -27.12 -7.40 1.83
CA PHE A 419 -26.89 -8.57 2.68
C PHE A 419 -25.40 -8.90 2.81
N GLU A 420 -24.48 -8.01 2.39
CA GLU A 420 -23.03 -8.22 2.49
C GLU A 420 -22.58 -8.58 3.90
N ASP A 421 -23.13 -7.91 4.91
CA ASP A 421 -22.82 -8.14 6.31
C ASP A 421 -23.39 -9.47 6.80
N ALA A 422 -24.60 -9.84 6.39
CA ALA A 422 -25.19 -11.15 6.70
C ALA A 422 -24.39 -12.30 6.08
N VAL A 423 -23.92 -12.13 4.84
CA VAL A 423 -23.01 -13.10 4.19
C VAL A 423 -21.70 -13.20 4.97
N THR A 424 -21.15 -12.08 5.43
CA THR A 424 -19.90 -12.04 6.19
C THR A 424 -20.05 -12.73 7.54
N ALA A 425 -21.13 -12.43 8.29
CA ALA A 425 -21.49 -13.12 9.53
C ALA A 425 -21.65 -14.63 9.32
N ALA A 426 -22.32 -15.04 8.23
CA ALA A 426 -22.47 -16.46 7.90
C ALA A 426 -21.12 -17.14 7.62
N CYS A 427 -20.21 -16.46 6.91
CA CYS A 427 -18.86 -16.99 6.67
C CYS A 427 -18.10 -17.22 7.98
N VAL A 428 -18.21 -16.29 8.94
CA VAL A 428 -17.57 -16.40 10.26
C VAL A 428 -18.13 -17.57 11.06
N VAL A 429 -19.45 -17.70 11.14
CA VAL A 429 -20.10 -18.80 11.88
C VAL A 429 -19.69 -20.15 11.32
N ILE A 430 -19.69 -20.29 10.00
CA ILE A 430 -19.28 -21.52 9.34
C ILE A 430 -17.78 -21.79 9.51
N ALA A 431 -16.94 -20.76 9.47
CA ALA A 431 -15.51 -20.88 9.74
C ALA A 431 -15.22 -21.34 11.17
N ALA A 432 -15.90 -20.75 12.17
CA ALA A 432 -15.82 -21.14 13.57
C ALA A 432 -16.29 -22.60 13.77
N GLY A 433 -17.38 -23.00 13.08
CA GLY A 433 -17.90 -24.36 13.08
C GLY A 433 -16.90 -25.42 12.59
N GLN A 434 -16.01 -25.08 11.64
CA GLN A 434 -14.94 -26.00 11.19
C GLN A 434 -13.91 -26.32 12.29
N PHE A 435 -13.83 -25.46 13.31
CA PHE A 435 -13.02 -25.66 14.51
C PHE A 435 -13.83 -26.16 15.71
N ARG A 436 -15.10 -26.55 15.50
CA ARG A 436 -16.06 -26.95 16.55
C ARG A 436 -16.34 -25.84 17.57
N ILE A 437 -16.19 -24.57 17.15
CA ILE A 437 -16.53 -23.40 17.96
C ILE A 437 -17.97 -23.01 17.60
N VAL A 438 -18.87 -23.06 18.58
CA VAL A 438 -20.28 -22.73 18.37
C VAL A 438 -20.47 -21.23 18.53
N VAL A 439 -20.72 -20.56 17.41
CA VAL A 439 -21.10 -19.13 17.36
C VAL A 439 -22.52 -19.08 16.80
N PRO A 440 -23.53 -18.66 17.59
CA PRO A 440 -24.87 -18.42 17.07
C PRO A 440 -24.85 -17.42 15.91
N PHE A 441 -25.68 -17.63 14.89
CA PHE A 441 -25.71 -16.73 13.74
C PHE A 441 -26.26 -15.36 14.14
N GLU A 442 -27.15 -15.32 15.11
CA GLU A 442 -27.73 -14.13 15.71
C GLU A 442 -26.66 -13.29 16.43
N ASP A 443 -25.76 -13.92 17.19
CA ASP A 443 -24.63 -13.25 17.85
C ASP A 443 -23.71 -12.58 16.82
N ALA A 444 -23.41 -13.29 15.72
CA ALA A 444 -22.63 -12.73 14.64
C ALA A 444 -23.39 -11.56 13.98
N CYS A 445 -24.63 -11.76 13.54
CA CYS A 445 -25.45 -10.70 12.94
C CYS A 445 -25.52 -9.43 13.80
N ALA A 446 -25.69 -9.57 15.11
CA ALA A 446 -25.70 -8.44 16.04
C ALA A 446 -24.35 -7.69 16.04
N ALA A 447 -23.23 -8.42 16.08
CA ALA A 447 -21.90 -7.82 16.04
C ALA A 447 -21.54 -7.15 14.70
N PHE A 448 -22.13 -7.63 13.60
CA PHE A 448 -21.96 -7.03 12.27
C PHE A 448 -23.00 -5.93 11.96
N GLU A 449 -23.86 -5.57 12.93
CA GLU A 449 -24.96 -4.60 12.78
C GLU A 449 -25.94 -4.96 11.64
N VAL A 450 -26.16 -6.25 11.43
CA VAL A 450 -27.08 -6.75 10.40
C VAL A 450 -28.52 -6.46 10.85
N LYS A 451 -29.22 -5.62 10.07
CA LYS A 451 -30.62 -5.28 10.33
C LYS A 451 -31.51 -6.53 10.28
N SER A 452 -32.41 -6.66 11.25
CA SER A 452 -33.38 -7.76 11.36
C SER A 452 -34.75 -7.28 11.86
N ASP A 453 -35.06 -6.01 11.57
CA ASP A 453 -36.24 -5.31 12.09
C ASP A 453 -37.51 -5.76 11.37
N THR A 454 -37.38 -6.11 10.09
CA THR A 454 -38.49 -6.62 9.26
C THR A 454 -38.38 -8.12 9.01
N GLU A 455 -39.52 -8.77 8.75
CA GLU A 455 -39.54 -10.20 8.42
C GLU A 455 -38.80 -10.50 7.11
N GLU A 456 -38.85 -9.57 6.15
CA GLU A 456 -38.10 -9.64 4.90
C GLU A 456 -36.58 -9.68 5.16
N GLN A 457 -36.08 -8.81 6.04
CA GLN A 457 -34.66 -8.79 6.44
C GLN A 457 -34.27 -10.08 7.14
N ARG A 458 -35.08 -10.58 8.08
CA ARG A 458 -34.83 -11.86 8.77
C ARG A 458 -34.78 -13.02 7.79
N THR A 459 -35.71 -13.05 6.84
CA THR A 459 -35.76 -14.08 5.79
C THR A 459 -34.54 -14.00 4.88
N GLY A 460 -34.14 -12.79 4.47
CA GLY A 460 -32.92 -12.56 3.68
C GLY A 460 -31.65 -12.99 4.40
N ASN A 461 -31.52 -12.68 5.70
CA ASN A 461 -30.38 -13.10 6.53
C ASN A 461 -30.31 -14.63 6.65
N ARG A 462 -31.45 -15.29 6.91
CA ARG A 462 -31.55 -16.77 6.94
C ARG A 462 -31.23 -17.39 5.58
N TYR A 463 -31.68 -16.76 4.49
CA TYR A 463 -31.35 -17.17 3.13
C TYR A 463 -29.84 -17.11 2.88
N ALA A 464 -29.18 -16.00 3.23
CA ALA A 464 -27.73 -15.84 3.11
C ALA A 464 -26.99 -16.93 3.89
N TYR A 465 -27.33 -17.13 5.16
CA TYR A 465 -26.76 -18.21 5.98
C TYR A 465 -26.96 -19.58 5.35
N GLY A 466 -28.20 -19.92 4.98
CA GLY A 466 -28.53 -21.22 4.40
C GLY A 466 -27.84 -21.49 3.06
N LYS A 467 -27.58 -20.47 2.25
CA LYS A 467 -26.81 -20.60 0.99
C LYS A 467 -25.33 -20.84 1.26
N VAL A 468 -24.73 -20.07 2.16
CA VAL A 468 -23.32 -20.21 2.56
C VAL A 468 -23.08 -21.58 3.20
N ALA A 469 -23.90 -21.96 4.18
CA ALA A 469 -23.80 -23.23 4.89
C ALA A 469 -23.90 -24.42 3.93
N ARG A 470 -24.89 -24.43 3.03
CA ARG A 470 -25.05 -25.50 2.02
C ARG A 470 -23.85 -25.61 1.10
N TYR A 471 -23.31 -24.48 0.63
CA TYR A 471 -22.17 -24.48 -0.27
C TYR A 471 -20.88 -24.98 0.39
N VAL A 472 -20.70 -24.67 1.68
CA VAL A 472 -19.47 -25.00 2.42
C VAL A 472 -19.51 -26.39 3.06
N LYS A 473 -20.69 -26.97 3.31
CA LYS A 473 -20.91 -28.21 4.09
C LYS A 473 -19.99 -29.39 3.70
N ALA A 474 -19.61 -29.51 2.43
CA ALA A 474 -18.82 -30.64 1.91
C ALA A 474 -17.32 -30.33 1.71
N ARG A 475 -16.83 -29.18 2.16
CA ARG A 475 -15.45 -28.72 1.88
C ARG A 475 -14.72 -28.34 3.16
N ASP A 476 -13.49 -28.83 3.30
CA ASP A 476 -12.58 -28.42 4.38
C ASP A 476 -11.82 -27.15 3.97
N TYR A 477 -12.18 -26.01 4.57
CA TYR A 477 -11.51 -24.73 4.34
C TYR A 477 -10.43 -24.43 5.38
N ARG A 478 -10.13 -25.35 6.31
CA ARG A 478 -9.01 -25.20 7.27
C ARG A 478 -7.66 -25.22 6.57
N ARG A 479 -7.56 -25.97 5.48
CA ARG A 479 -6.40 -25.99 4.60
C ARG A 479 -6.55 -24.90 3.54
N PRO A 480 -5.45 -24.21 3.15
CA PRO A 480 -5.47 -23.39 1.95
C PRO A 480 -5.94 -24.27 0.77
N LEU A 481 -6.95 -23.81 0.03
CA LEU A 481 -7.23 -24.41 -1.29
C LEU A 481 -5.93 -24.35 -2.06
N GLY A 482 -5.45 -25.52 -2.53
CA GLY A 482 -4.09 -25.68 -3.06
C GLY A 482 -3.68 -24.47 -3.90
N ARG A 483 -2.56 -23.84 -3.53
CA ARG A 483 -2.03 -22.66 -4.26
C ARG A 483 -2.10 -23.02 -5.74
N ARG A 484 -2.80 -22.21 -6.56
CA ARG A 484 -2.54 -22.21 -8.01
C ARG A 484 -1.03 -22.05 -8.11
N VAL A 485 -0.35 -23.10 -8.57
CA VAL A 485 1.10 -23.12 -8.79
C VAL A 485 1.44 -21.78 -9.44
N SER A 486 2.26 -20.98 -8.76
CA SER A 486 2.51 -19.61 -9.21
C SER A 486 3.01 -19.65 -10.65
N ALA A 487 2.81 -18.59 -11.44
CA ALA A 487 3.35 -18.55 -12.80
C ALA A 487 4.86 -18.89 -12.80
N ASN A 488 5.59 -18.43 -11.79
CA ASN A 488 7.00 -18.72 -11.57
C ASN A 488 7.26 -20.21 -11.27
N GLU A 489 6.41 -20.87 -10.48
CA GLU A 489 6.54 -22.31 -10.20
C GLU A 489 6.11 -23.17 -11.41
N LYS A 490 5.20 -22.68 -12.26
CA LYS A 490 4.91 -23.29 -13.57
C LYS A 490 6.10 -23.15 -14.53
N VAL A 491 6.73 -21.97 -14.57
CA VAL A 491 7.95 -21.73 -15.36
C VAL A 491 9.07 -22.64 -14.85
N ARG A 492 9.30 -22.71 -13.54
CA ARG A 492 10.27 -23.64 -12.92
C ARG A 492 10.00 -25.09 -13.29
N LYS A 493 8.73 -25.54 -13.23
CA LYS A 493 8.36 -26.90 -13.65
C LYS A 493 8.61 -27.14 -15.14
N ARG A 494 8.42 -26.12 -16.00
CA ARG A 494 8.79 -26.22 -17.43
C ARG A 494 10.30 -26.29 -17.62
N VAL A 495 11.07 -25.47 -16.92
CA VAL A 495 12.55 -25.47 -16.99
C VAL A 495 13.09 -26.81 -16.50
N LEU A 496 12.73 -27.26 -15.30
CA LEU A 496 13.13 -28.58 -14.78
C LEU A 496 12.73 -29.73 -15.69
N ARG A 497 11.59 -29.62 -16.37
CA ARG A 497 11.17 -30.61 -17.37
C ARG A 497 12.07 -30.56 -18.59
N ARG A 498 12.36 -29.37 -19.12
CA ARG A 498 13.26 -29.15 -20.25
C ARG A 498 14.67 -29.63 -19.95
N ASP A 499 15.18 -29.37 -18.75
CA ASP A 499 16.50 -29.81 -18.29
C ASP A 499 16.59 -31.33 -18.21
N ARG A 500 15.55 -32.00 -17.70
CA ARG A 500 15.49 -33.48 -17.71
C ARG A 500 15.39 -34.04 -19.12
N GLU A 501 14.64 -33.37 -20.00
CA GLU A 501 14.52 -33.75 -21.40
C GLU A 501 15.87 -33.59 -22.13
N THR A 502 16.62 -32.51 -21.90
CA THR A 502 17.96 -32.30 -22.47
C THR A 502 19.02 -33.21 -21.84
N GLU A 503 18.93 -33.52 -20.55
CA GLU A 503 19.81 -34.50 -19.90
C GLU A 503 19.60 -35.91 -20.47
N GLY A 504 18.35 -36.27 -20.74
CA GLY A 504 18.01 -37.51 -21.46
C GLY A 504 18.53 -37.52 -22.90
N LEU A 505 18.45 -36.38 -23.60
CA LEU A 505 18.94 -36.22 -24.96
C LEU A 505 20.47 -36.27 -25.04
N ASN A 506 21.15 -35.65 -24.08
CA ASN A 506 22.61 -35.71 -23.96
C ASN A 506 23.10 -37.11 -23.61
N LYS A 507 22.37 -37.86 -22.78
CA LYS A 507 22.67 -39.28 -22.53
C LYS A 507 22.43 -40.16 -23.76
N ALA A 508 21.36 -39.91 -24.51
CA ALA A 508 21.08 -40.63 -25.75
C ALA A 508 22.11 -40.30 -26.85
N LEU A 509 22.56 -39.05 -26.94
CA LEU A 509 23.64 -38.64 -27.82
C LEU A 509 24.96 -39.26 -27.38
N ALA A 510 25.30 -39.26 -26.09
CA ALA A 510 26.50 -39.91 -25.58
C ALA A 510 26.50 -41.41 -25.91
N SER A 511 25.39 -42.12 -25.72
CA SER A 511 25.29 -43.54 -26.10
C SER A 511 25.40 -43.79 -27.61
N LEU A 512 24.99 -42.82 -28.43
CA LEU A 512 25.17 -42.90 -29.89
C LEU A 512 26.63 -42.71 -30.30
N PHE A 513 27.42 -41.96 -29.52
CA PHE A 513 28.85 -41.76 -29.77
C PHE A 513 29.74 -42.83 -29.12
N ASP A 514 29.25 -43.56 -28.14
CA ASP A 514 29.95 -44.72 -27.54
C ASP A 514 29.86 -45.99 -28.41
N ASP A 515 28.95 -46.02 -29.40
CA ASP A 515 28.76 -47.11 -30.37
C ASP A 515 29.51 -46.88 -31.71
N PHE A 516 30.29 -45.80 -31.83
CA PHE A 516 31.23 -45.54 -32.94
C PHE A 516 32.68 -45.61 -32.44
#